data_AF-A0A7K4UFK4-F1
#
_entry.id   AF-A0A7K4UFK4-F1
#
_cell.length_a   1.000
_cell.length_b   1.000
_cell.length_c   1.000
_cell.angle_alpha   90.00
_cell.angle_beta   90.00
_cell.angle_gamma   90.00
#
_symmetry.space_group_name_H-M   'P 1'
#
loop_
_entity.id
_entity.type
_entity.pdbx_description
1 polymer ?
#
loop_
_entity_poly.entity_id
_entity_poly.type
_entity_poly.pdbx_seq_one_letter_code
_entity_poly.pdbx_strand_id
1 'polypeptide(L)'
;FEKNFNHLGARKWMEENWQKSIIFSVIYFILVFGIQHFMKERRPFNLRAPLTLWSFSLTLFSFIAACRIWKQMAFILLTKGFKQSVCSKSIYVHPVSKLWMYLFALSKLVELGDTLFIVLRKKKLIFVHWYHHFFTMILAWWAYKNMTVGMGWNAALNLGIHTLTYLYYTVTAMGIRVPRSLAMLLTTAQMVQMTGFVIINMFLFFWKNDKLCQIPWPMFLLSSFLYTTLLALFSNFFIKTYLSSTQKSK
;
A
#
# COMPACT_ATOMS: atom_id res chain seq x y z
N PHE A 1 -12.62 -17.07 -14.59
CA PHE A 1 -11.43 -16.19 -14.53
C PHE A 1 -10.57 -16.45 -13.29
N GLU A 2 -11.02 -16.11 -12.08
CA GLU A 2 -10.23 -16.26 -10.84
C GLU A 2 -9.82 -17.72 -10.53
N LYS A 3 -10.71 -18.69 -10.79
CA LYS A 3 -10.47 -20.12 -10.57
C LYS A 3 -9.30 -20.67 -11.39
N ASN A 4 -9.12 -20.17 -12.62
CA ASN A 4 -8.14 -20.66 -13.60
C ASN A 4 -6.76 -20.00 -13.46
N PHE A 5 -6.58 -19.07 -12.51
CA PHE A 5 -5.29 -18.41 -12.31
C PHE A 5 -4.24 -19.40 -11.78
N ASN A 6 -3.13 -19.54 -12.50
CA ASN A 6 -2.00 -20.40 -12.14
C ASN A 6 -1.13 -19.74 -11.06
N HIS A 7 -1.59 -19.83 -9.82
CA HIS A 7 -0.86 -19.33 -8.65
C HIS A 7 0.53 -19.97 -8.46
N LEU A 8 0.76 -21.19 -8.96
CA LEU A 8 2.08 -21.84 -8.91
C LEU A 8 3.03 -21.18 -9.90
N GLY A 9 2.58 -20.91 -11.13
CA GLY A 9 3.34 -20.16 -12.13
C GLY A 9 3.64 -18.73 -11.68
N ALA A 10 2.64 -18.04 -11.12
CA ALA A 10 2.82 -16.69 -10.57
C ALA A 10 3.79 -16.67 -9.37
N ARG A 11 3.74 -17.69 -8.51
CA ARG A 11 4.71 -17.85 -7.42
C ARG A 11 6.12 -18.08 -7.95
N LYS A 12 6.30 -19.02 -8.87
CA LYS A 12 7.60 -19.32 -9.48
C LYS A 12 8.19 -18.06 -10.13
N TRP A 13 7.37 -17.31 -10.85
CA TRP A 13 7.77 -16.02 -11.39
C TRP A 13 8.19 -15.04 -10.29
N MET A 14 7.41 -14.88 -9.22
CA MET A 14 7.80 -14.00 -8.11
C MET A 14 9.07 -14.47 -7.38
N GLU A 15 9.30 -15.78 -7.26
CA GLU A 15 10.50 -16.36 -6.68
C GLU A 15 11.75 -16.10 -7.52
N GLU A 16 11.63 -16.14 -8.84
CA GLU A 16 12.73 -15.84 -9.77
C GLU A 16 12.95 -14.32 -9.91
N ASN A 17 11.91 -13.51 -9.73
CA ASN A 17 11.92 -12.10 -10.10
C ASN A 17 11.81 -11.14 -8.91
N TRP A 18 11.78 -11.60 -7.65
CA TRP A 18 11.64 -10.70 -6.49
C TRP A 18 12.75 -9.65 -6.43
N GLN A 19 13.98 -9.98 -6.84
CA GLN A 19 15.10 -9.03 -6.89
C GLN A 19 14.85 -7.88 -7.85
N LYS A 20 13.99 -8.07 -8.87
CA LYS A 20 13.58 -6.98 -9.77
C LYS A 20 12.88 -5.86 -9.02
N SER A 21 12.23 -6.12 -7.87
CA SER A 21 11.69 -5.04 -7.03
C SER A 21 12.77 -4.06 -6.57
N ILE A 22 13.98 -4.54 -6.24
CA ILE A 22 15.11 -3.69 -5.86
C ILE A 22 15.57 -2.87 -7.07
N ILE A 23 15.69 -3.51 -8.23
CA ILE A 23 16.08 -2.84 -9.48
C ILE A 23 15.06 -1.76 -9.85
N PHE A 24 13.76 -2.07 -9.82
CA PHE A 24 12.70 -1.10 -10.07
C PHE A 24 12.70 0.05 -9.06
N SER A 25 12.97 -0.23 -7.79
CA SER A 25 13.14 0.78 -6.74
C SER A 25 14.32 1.72 -7.00
N VAL A 26 15.45 1.20 -7.46
CA VAL A 26 16.63 2.02 -7.84
C VAL A 26 16.33 2.86 -9.07
N ILE A 27 15.77 2.25 -10.12
CA ILE A 27 15.33 2.95 -11.33
C ILE A 27 14.34 4.07 -10.97
N TYR A 28 13.39 3.78 -10.09
CA TYR A 28 12.43 4.75 -9.59
C TYR A 28 13.11 5.97 -8.97
N PHE A 29 14.12 5.79 -8.11
CA PHE A 29 14.85 6.93 -7.55
C PHE A 29 15.57 7.74 -8.62
N ILE A 30 16.28 7.08 -9.53
CA ILE A 30 17.00 7.74 -10.63
C ILE A 30 16.02 8.55 -11.48
N LEU A 31 14.88 7.97 -11.85
CA LEU A 31 13.85 8.65 -12.64
C LEU A 31 13.23 9.82 -11.89
N VAL A 32 12.88 9.65 -10.61
CA VAL A 32 12.25 10.72 -9.81
C VAL A 32 13.18 11.92 -9.69
N PHE A 33 14.45 11.71 -9.31
CA PHE A 33 15.41 12.81 -9.17
C PHE A 33 15.85 13.38 -10.53
N GLY A 34 15.99 12.53 -11.55
CA GLY A 34 16.31 12.96 -12.91
C GLY A 34 15.21 13.83 -13.52
N ILE A 35 13.94 13.41 -13.42
CA ILE A 35 12.80 14.20 -13.90
C ILE A 35 12.65 15.47 -13.06
N GLN A 36 12.87 15.43 -11.74
CA GLN A 36 12.85 16.64 -10.91
C GLN A 36 13.89 17.66 -11.40
N HIS A 37 15.11 17.21 -11.72
CA HIS A 37 16.16 18.07 -12.26
C HIS A 37 15.77 18.63 -13.63
N PHE A 38 15.33 17.78 -14.55
CA PHE A 38 14.88 18.16 -15.89
C PHE A 38 13.71 19.15 -15.88
N MET A 39 12.80 19.01 -14.91
CA MET A 39 11.64 19.89 -14.76
C MET A 39 11.97 21.24 -14.12
N LYS A 40 13.19 21.48 -13.62
CA LYS A 40 13.56 22.77 -12.97
C LYS A 40 13.31 23.94 -13.92
N GLU A 41 13.76 23.83 -15.16
CA GLU A 41 13.71 24.89 -16.18
C GLU A 41 12.39 24.90 -16.99
N ARG A 42 11.53 23.89 -16.81
CA ARG A 42 10.28 23.75 -17.57
C ARG A 42 9.05 24.20 -16.79
N ARG A 43 7.99 24.56 -17.51
CA ARG A 43 6.67 24.85 -16.94
C ARG A 43 5.98 23.54 -16.49
N PRO A 44 5.14 23.56 -15.44
CA PRO A 44 4.42 22.37 -14.99
C PRO A 44 3.46 21.86 -16.06
N PHE A 45 3.42 20.54 -16.28
CA PHE A 45 2.49 19.94 -17.24
C PHE A 45 1.06 19.92 -16.71
N ASN A 46 0.09 20.16 -17.58
CA ASN A 46 -1.34 20.00 -17.25
C ASN A 46 -1.78 18.54 -17.47
N LEU A 47 -1.39 17.66 -16.54
CA LEU A 47 -1.72 16.23 -16.58
C LEU A 47 -3.03 15.91 -15.84
N ARG A 48 -3.99 16.84 -15.82
CA ARG A 48 -5.21 16.68 -15.03
C ARG A 48 -6.07 15.52 -15.49
N ALA A 49 -6.37 15.42 -16.79
CA ALA A 49 -7.17 14.32 -17.34
C ALA A 49 -6.47 12.95 -17.21
N PRO A 50 -5.17 12.80 -17.57
CA PRO A 50 -4.43 11.56 -17.32
C PRO A 50 -4.39 11.16 -15.84
N LEU A 51 -4.19 12.12 -14.93
CA LEU A 51 -4.19 11.86 -13.49
C LEU A 51 -5.57 11.40 -13.01
N THR A 52 -6.65 12.03 -13.46
CA THR A 52 -8.01 11.61 -13.12
C THR A 52 -8.28 10.18 -13.57
N LEU A 53 -7.94 9.83 -14.82
CA LEU A 53 -8.13 8.48 -15.35
C LEU A 53 -7.28 7.46 -14.58
N TRP A 54 -6.04 7.81 -14.28
CA TRP A 54 -5.11 6.99 -13.52
C TRP A 54 -5.62 6.72 -12.10
N SER A 55 -5.95 7.77 -11.35
CA SER A 55 -6.49 7.65 -9.98
C SER A 55 -7.80 6.88 -9.97
N PHE A 56 -8.69 7.12 -10.95
CA PHE A 56 -9.96 6.40 -11.04
C PHE A 56 -9.75 4.90 -11.31
N SER A 57 -8.81 4.55 -12.18
CA SER A 57 -8.45 3.16 -12.46
C SER A 57 -7.92 2.45 -11.21
N LEU A 58 -7.08 3.15 -10.42
CA LEU A 58 -6.59 2.64 -9.14
C LEU A 58 -7.68 2.54 -8.07
N THR A 59 -8.66 3.45 -8.05
CA THR A 59 -9.85 3.34 -7.20
C THR A 59 -10.64 2.08 -7.54
N LEU A 60 -10.96 1.85 -8.81
CA LEU A 60 -11.75 0.69 -9.24
C LEU A 60 -11.01 -0.62 -8.93
N PHE A 61 -9.73 -0.68 -9.26
CA PHE A 61 -8.87 -1.81 -8.92
C PHE A 61 -8.88 -2.08 -7.42
N SER A 62 -8.61 -1.04 -6.61
CA SER A 62 -8.53 -1.18 -5.16
C SER A 62 -9.86 -1.61 -4.55
N PHE A 63 -10.99 -1.09 -5.06
CA PHE A 63 -12.32 -1.42 -4.59
C PHE A 63 -12.66 -2.89 -4.84
N ILE A 64 -12.47 -3.37 -6.08
CA ILE A 64 -12.78 -4.76 -6.44
C ILE A 64 -11.87 -5.72 -5.65
N ALA A 65 -10.57 -5.41 -5.57
CA ALA A 65 -9.61 -6.19 -4.80
C ALA A 65 -9.96 -6.22 -3.31
N ALA A 66 -10.35 -5.07 -2.75
CA ALA A 66 -10.82 -4.96 -1.36
C ALA A 66 -12.03 -5.88 -1.15
N CYS A 67 -13.11 -5.77 -1.93
CA CYS A 67 -14.30 -6.60 -1.76
C CYS A 67 -13.98 -8.11 -1.76
N ARG A 68 -13.08 -8.55 -2.64
CA ARG A 68 -12.70 -9.96 -2.79
C ARG A 68 -11.88 -10.46 -1.61
N ILE A 69 -10.89 -9.68 -1.18
CA ILE A 69 -10.01 -10.04 -0.07
C ILE A 69 -10.75 -9.91 1.27
N TRP A 70 -11.54 -8.85 1.48
CA TRP A 70 -12.35 -8.66 2.69
C TRP A 70 -13.35 -9.81 2.87
N LYS A 71 -14.01 -10.27 1.81
CA LYS A 71 -14.90 -11.43 1.85
C LYS A 71 -14.17 -12.69 2.35
N GLN A 72 -12.96 -12.94 1.86
CA GLN A 72 -12.16 -14.09 2.31
C GLN A 72 -11.69 -13.93 3.76
N MET A 73 -11.26 -12.73 4.16
CA MET A 73 -10.81 -12.47 5.53
C MET A 73 -11.95 -12.57 6.53
N ALA A 74 -13.12 -12.02 6.22
CA ALA A 74 -14.33 -12.15 7.03
C ALA A 74 -14.75 -13.62 7.18
N PHE A 75 -14.73 -14.39 6.08
CA PHE A 75 -15.03 -15.82 6.13
C PHE A 75 -14.10 -16.58 7.08
N ILE A 76 -12.77 -16.36 6.98
CA ILE A 76 -11.81 -17.04 7.85
C ILE A 76 -11.93 -16.58 9.30
N LEU A 77 -12.16 -15.28 9.52
CA LEU A 77 -12.34 -14.74 10.87
C LEU A 77 -13.56 -15.37 11.57
N LEU A 78 -14.70 -15.45 10.87
CA LEU A 78 -15.95 -15.96 11.43
C LEU A 78 -15.95 -17.49 11.60
N THR A 79 -15.24 -18.23 10.74
CA THR A 79 -15.26 -19.70 10.77
C THR A 79 -14.10 -20.32 11.55
N LYS A 80 -12.93 -19.68 11.56
CA LYS A 80 -11.68 -20.22 12.15
C LYS A 80 -11.11 -19.38 13.28
N GLY A 81 -11.72 -18.22 13.55
CA GLY A 81 -11.29 -17.30 14.61
C GLY A 81 -10.11 -16.41 14.23
N PHE A 82 -9.79 -15.49 15.14
CA PHE A 82 -8.84 -14.41 14.89
C PHE A 82 -7.40 -14.89 14.66
N LYS A 83 -6.87 -15.75 15.55
CA LYS A 83 -5.49 -16.29 15.42
C LYS A 83 -5.25 -16.96 14.08
N GLN A 84 -6.18 -17.81 13.66
CA GLN A 84 -6.07 -18.51 12.39
C GLN A 84 -6.25 -17.57 11.19
N SER A 85 -7.06 -16.51 11.30
CA SER A 85 -7.16 -15.47 10.26
C SER A 85 -5.84 -14.72 10.04
N VAL A 86 -5.12 -14.40 11.11
CA VAL A 86 -3.82 -13.72 11.03
C VAL A 86 -2.76 -14.67 10.49
N CYS A 87 -2.69 -15.91 10.98
CA CYS A 87 -1.67 -16.86 10.57
C CYS A 87 -2.00 -17.65 9.28
N SER A 88 -3.10 -17.32 8.59
CA SER A 88 -3.51 -18.08 7.41
C SER A 88 -2.66 -17.75 6.17
N LYS A 89 -2.09 -18.78 5.54
CA LYS A 89 -1.55 -18.68 4.16
C LYS A 89 -2.62 -18.89 3.08
N SER A 90 -3.87 -19.17 3.47
CA SER A 90 -4.95 -19.51 2.53
C SER A 90 -5.23 -18.39 1.53
N ILE A 91 -4.94 -17.13 1.87
CA ILE A 91 -5.16 -15.98 0.98
C ILE A 91 -4.38 -16.11 -0.36
N TYR A 92 -3.24 -16.79 -0.35
CA TYR A 92 -2.40 -16.99 -1.53
C TYR A 92 -2.84 -18.14 -2.43
N VAL A 93 -3.67 -19.05 -1.92
CA VAL A 93 -4.04 -20.31 -2.60
C VAL A 93 -5.53 -20.35 -2.94
N HIS A 94 -6.36 -19.70 -2.13
CA HIS A 94 -7.80 -19.74 -2.28
C HIS A 94 -8.23 -19.12 -3.62
N PRO A 95 -9.14 -19.77 -4.38
CA PRO A 95 -9.46 -19.38 -5.75
C PRO A 95 -9.98 -17.96 -5.88
N VAL A 96 -10.66 -17.44 -4.84
CA VAL A 96 -11.21 -16.08 -4.82
C VAL A 96 -10.15 -15.03 -4.55
N SER A 97 -9.08 -15.31 -3.80
CA SER A 97 -8.13 -14.29 -3.33
C SER A 97 -6.73 -14.40 -3.96
N LYS A 98 -6.33 -15.56 -4.47
CA LYS A 98 -4.99 -15.83 -5.02
C LYS A 98 -4.56 -14.84 -6.11
N LEU A 99 -5.50 -14.52 -7.01
CA LEU A 99 -5.27 -13.55 -8.09
C LEU A 99 -5.10 -12.14 -7.53
N TRP A 100 -5.99 -11.72 -6.64
CA TRP A 100 -5.97 -10.37 -6.08
C TRP A 100 -4.75 -10.12 -5.20
N MET A 101 -4.23 -11.13 -4.50
CA MET A 101 -2.97 -11.02 -3.77
C MET A 101 -1.78 -10.84 -4.70
N TYR A 102 -1.78 -11.51 -5.86
CA TYR A 102 -0.73 -11.32 -6.87
C TYR A 102 -0.82 -9.91 -7.47
N LEU A 103 -2.02 -9.49 -7.87
CA LEU A 103 -2.25 -8.16 -8.40
C LEU A 103 -1.95 -7.06 -7.37
N PHE A 104 -2.19 -7.30 -6.08
CA PHE A 104 -1.81 -6.39 -5.00
C PHE A 104 -0.29 -6.21 -4.91
N ALA A 105 0.49 -7.29 -5.05
CA ALA A 105 1.94 -7.17 -5.08
C ALA A 105 2.41 -6.37 -6.31
N LEU A 106 1.82 -6.64 -7.48
CA LEU A 106 2.11 -5.90 -8.71
C LEU A 106 1.64 -4.44 -8.66
N SER A 107 0.53 -4.14 -7.96
CA SER A 107 0.01 -2.78 -7.88
C SER A 107 1.03 -1.84 -7.26
N LYS A 108 1.90 -2.31 -6.35
CA LYS A 108 2.96 -1.47 -5.76
C LYS A 108 3.94 -0.91 -6.78
N LEU A 109 4.18 -1.64 -7.87
CA LEU A 109 4.96 -1.13 -8.99
C LEU A 109 4.18 -0.08 -9.78
N VAL A 110 2.89 -0.32 -10.02
CA VAL A 110 2.00 0.61 -10.72
C VAL A 110 1.88 1.92 -9.93
N GLU A 111 1.66 1.84 -8.61
CA GLU A 111 1.53 2.98 -7.67
C GLU A 111 2.74 3.92 -7.71
N LEU A 112 3.93 3.49 -8.16
CA LEU A 112 5.08 4.39 -8.38
C LEU A 112 4.79 5.50 -9.40
N GLY A 113 3.83 5.27 -10.32
CA GLY A 113 3.36 6.25 -11.27
C GLY A 113 2.81 7.52 -10.60
N ASP A 114 2.30 7.43 -9.37
CA ASP A 114 1.81 8.60 -8.62
C ASP A 114 2.93 9.63 -8.42
N THR A 115 4.14 9.17 -8.13
CA THR A 115 5.30 10.06 -7.97
C THR A 115 5.67 10.74 -9.28
N LEU A 116 5.54 10.05 -10.43
CA LEU A 116 5.79 10.65 -11.74
C LEU A 116 4.82 11.81 -11.99
N PHE A 117 3.52 11.64 -11.70
CA PHE A 117 2.54 12.73 -11.82
C PHE A 117 2.85 13.90 -10.88
N ILE A 118 3.31 13.65 -9.66
CA ILE A 118 3.71 14.71 -8.70
C ILE A 118 4.87 15.53 -9.27
N VAL A 119 5.92 14.85 -9.75
CA VAL A 119 7.13 15.51 -10.26
C VAL A 119 6.87 16.26 -11.55
N LEU A 120 6.15 15.67 -12.51
CA LEU A 120 5.81 16.31 -13.80
C LEU A 120 4.90 17.54 -13.63
N ARG A 121 4.11 17.60 -12.55
CA ARG A 121 3.29 18.76 -12.19
C ARG A 121 4.02 19.78 -11.32
N LYS A 122 5.32 19.59 -11.06
CA LYS A 122 6.14 20.39 -10.13
C LYS A 122 5.50 20.55 -8.75
N LYS A 123 4.83 19.51 -8.26
CA LYS A 123 4.31 19.47 -6.89
C LYS A 123 5.40 18.98 -5.94
N LYS A 124 5.35 19.44 -4.69
CA LYS A 124 6.34 19.08 -3.67
C LYS A 124 6.22 17.59 -3.35
N LEU A 125 7.26 16.83 -3.69
CA LEU A 125 7.39 15.44 -3.28
C LEU A 125 7.77 15.40 -1.79
N ILE A 126 6.85 14.95 -0.94
CA ILE A 126 7.08 14.83 0.51
C ILE A 126 7.85 13.54 0.83
N PHE A 127 8.65 13.58 1.89
CA PHE A 127 9.47 12.43 2.34
C PHE A 127 8.63 11.17 2.55
N VAL A 128 7.51 11.31 3.26
CA VAL A 128 6.60 10.19 3.60
C VAL A 128 6.12 9.45 2.35
N HIS A 129 5.87 10.17 1.25
CA HIS A 129 5.35 9.60 0.00
C HIS A 129 6.37 8.64 -0.62
N TRP A 130 7.56 9.14 -0.97
CA TRP A 130 8.55 8.29 -1.64
C TRP A 130 9.11 7.21 -0.72
N TYR A 131 9.24 7.50 0.58
CA TYR A 131 9.66 6.51 1.59
C TYR A 131 8.67 5.35 1.64
N HIS A 132 7.38 5.65 1.72
CA HIS A 132 6.32 4.64 1.68
C HIS A 132 6.36 3.80 0.40
N HIS A 133 6.35 4.44 -0.78
CA HIS A 133 6.31 3.71 -2.06
C HIS A 133 7.52 2.79 -2.27
N PHE A 134 8.71 3.23 -1.87
CA PHE A 134 9.93 2.43 -1.98
C PHE A 134 9.88 1.17 -1.09
N PHE A 135 9.63 1.35 0.20
CA PHE A 135 9.69 0.23 1.14
C PHE A 135 8.49 -0.72 1.01
N THR A 136 7.29 -0.20 0.72
CA THR A 136 6.11 -1.05 0.55
C THR A 136 6.19 -1.93 -0.70
N MET A 137 6.84 -1.47 -1.78
CA MET A 137 7.09 -2.30 -2.95
C MET A 137 7.99 -3.49 -2.61
N ILE A 138 9.13 -3.24 -1.96
CA ILE A 138 10.07 -4.29 -1.54
C ILE A 138 9.38 -5.28 -0.60
N LEU A 139 8.65 -4.76 0.40
CA LEU A 139 7.96 -5.59 1.37
C LEU A 139 6.87 -6.45 0.72
N ALA A 140 6.06 -5.88 -0.18
CA ALA A 140 4.97 -6.61 -0.84
C ALA A 140 5.49 -7.77 -1.72
N TRP A 141 6.54 -7.53 -2.49
CA TRP A 141 7.12 -8.54 -3.37
C TRP A 141 7.79 -9.65 -2.58
N TRP A 142 8.56 -9.29 -1.54
CA TRP A 142 9.23 -10.27 -0.69
C TRP A 142 8.24 -11.09 0.15
N ALA A 143 7.16 -10.47 0.62
CA ALA A 143 6.12 -11.15 1.39
C ALA A 143 5.27 -12.09 0.53
N TYR A 144 4.98 -11.71 -0.71
CA TYR A 144 4.30 -12.60 -1.64
C TYR A 144 5.16 -13.83 -1.96
N LYS A 145 6.45 -13.64 -2.24
CA LYS A 145 7.42 -14.74 -2.44
C LYS A 145 7.38 -15.75 -1.29
N ASN A 146 7.51 -15.27 -0.06
CA ASN A 146 7.60 -16.14 1.11
C ASN A 146 6.24 -16.62 1.64
N MET A 147 5.13 -16.23 1.00
CA MET A 147 3.77 -16.43 1.49
C MET A 147 3.62 -16.05 2.96
N THR A 148 4.13 -14.86 3.29
CA THR A 148 4.18 -14.36 4.65
C THR A 148 2.76 -14.26 5.23
N VAL A 149 2.58 -14.82 6.42
CA VAL A 149 1.33 -14.75 7.16
C VAL A 149 1.10 -13.33 7.70
N GLY A 150 -0.14 -12.98 8.05
CA GLY A 150 -0.54 -11.61 8.41
C GLY A 150 -0.74 -10.67 7.21
N MET A 151 -0.16 -11.01 6.05
CA MET A 151 -0.32 -10.22 4.82
C MET A 151 -1.77 -10.14 4.33
N GLY A 152 -2.59 -11.14 4.66
CA GLY A 152 -4.03 -11.12 4.38
C GLY A 152 -4.63 -9.83 4.94
N TRP A 153 -4.61 -9.63 6.26
CA TRP A 153 -5.11 -8.41 6.90
C TRP A 153 -4.41 -7.13 6.42
N ASN A 154 -3.09 -7.17 6.20
CA ASN A 154 -2.35 -6.00 5.72
C ASN A 154 -2.84 -5.54 4.34
N ALA A 155 -2.92 -6.45 3.36
CA ALA A 155 -3.38 -6.15 2.01
C ALA A 155 -4.83 -5.68 2.01
N ALA A 156 -5.63 -6.35 2.82
CA ALA A 156 -7.05 -6.16 2.91
C ALA A 156 -7.38 -4.74 3.47
N LEU A 157 -6.72 -4.31 4.56
CA LEU A 157 -6.85 -2.96 5.13
C LEU A 157 -6.30 -1.91 4.15
N ASN A 158 -5.13 -2.19 3.54
CA ASN A 158 -4.50 -1.28 2.59
C ASN A 158 -5.40 -0.98 1.39
N LEU A 159 -6.01 -2.00 0.79
CA LEU A 159 -6.90 -1.85 -0.35
C LEU A 159 -8.18 -1.08 0.01
N GLY A 160 -8.69 -1.27 1.22
CA GLY A 160 -9.83 -0.49 1.74
C GLY A 160 -9.50 1.01 1.80
N ILE A 161 -8.40 1.38 2.46
CA ILE A 161 -7.99 2.79 2.56
C ILE A 161 -7.52 3.36 1.23
N HIS A 162 -6.85 2.58 0.39
CA HIS A 162 -6.46 3.02 -0.95
C HIS A 162 -7.66 3.32 -1.84
N THR A 163 -8.74 2.55 -1.73
CA THR A 163 -9.99 2.87 -2.42
C THR A 163 -10.46 4.29 -2.08
N LEU A 164 -10.49 4.63 -0.78
CA LEU A 164 -10.91 5.95 -0.32
C LEU A 164 -9.91 7.06 -0.73
N THR A 165 -8.61 6.78 -0.62
CA THR A 165 -7.55 7.75 -0.94
C THR A 165 -7.50 8.07 -2.43
N TYR A 166 -7.56 7.05 -3.31
CA TYR A 166 -7.58 7.28 -4.75
C TYR A 166 -8.90 7.88 -5.22
N LEU A 167 -10.02 7.57 -4.56
CA LEU A 167 -11.28 8.24 -4.85
C LEU A 167 -11.18 9.74 -4.55
N TYR A 168 -10.58 10.10 -3.41
CA TYR A 168 -10.28 11.49 -3.08
C TYR A 168 -9.36 12.14 -4.13
N TYR A 169 -8.31 11.46 -4.60
CA TYR A 169 -7.45 11.98 -5.67
C TYR A 169 -8.17 12.14 -7.00
N THR A 170 -9.08 11.23 -7.34
CA THR A 170 -9.91 11.33 -8.54
C THR A 170 -10.81 12.57 -8.49
N VAL A 171 -11.53 12.76 -7.38
CA VAL A 171 -12.44 13.90 -7.19
C VAL A 171 -11.67 15.23 -7.19
N THR A 172 -10.52 15.29 -6.51
CA THR A 172 -9.68 16.49 -6.51
C THR A 172 -9.04 16.76 -7.87
N ALA A 173 -8.67 15.73 -8.64
CA ALA A 173 -8.19 15.88 -10.01
C ALA A 173 -9.29 16.32 -10.99
N MET A 174 -10.55 15.98 -10.75
CA MET A 174 -11.71 16.57 -11.45
C MET A 174 -11.92 18.05 -11.09
N GLY A 175 -11.21 18.59 -10.10
CA GLY A 175 -11.26 19.98 -9.64
C GLY A 175 -12.43 20.30 -8.74
N ILE A 176 -13.09 19.27 -8.22
CA ILE A 176 -14.10 19.43 -7.18
C ILE A 176 -13.35 19.79 -5.89
N ARG A 177 -13.77 20.87 -5.24
CA ARG A 177 -13.20 21.29 -3.95
C ARG A 177 -13.73 20.35 -2.87
N VAL A 178 -12.84 19.56 -2.30
CA VAL A 178 -13.17 18.62 -1.23
C VAL A 178 -12.92 19.29 0.13
N PRO A 179 -13.84 19.15 1.11
CA PRO A 179 -13.68 19.78 2.41
C PRO A 179 -12.46 19.24 3.16
N ARG A 180 -11.83 20.12 3.96
CA ARG A 180 -10.64 19.79 4.77
C ARG A 180 -10.91 18.66 5.77
N SER A 181 -12.14 18.55 6.27
CA SER A 181 -12.58 17.49 7.18
C SER A 181 -12.42 16.09 6.56
N LEU A 182 -12.75 15.93 5.27
CA LEU A 182 -12.59 14.65 4.60
C LEU A 182 -11.11 14.28 4.42
N ALA A 183 -10.25 15.26 4.07
CA ALA A 183 -8.81 15.03 4.00
C ALA A 183 -8.22 14.63 5.36
N MET A 184 -8.70 15.26 6.45
CA MET A 184 -8.31 14.91 7.81
C MET A 184 -8.77 13.49 8.16
N LEU A 185 -10.03 13.13 7.89
CA LEU A 185 -10.58 11.78 8.11
C LEU A 185 -9.76 10.71 7.38
N LEU A 186 -9.38 10.97 6.13
CA LEU A 186 -8.55 10.05 5.34
C LEU A 186 -7.17 9.84 5.96
N THR A 187 -6.52 10.92 6.41
CA THR A 187 -5.21 10.83 7.07
C THR A 187 -5.32 10.09 8.40
N THR A 188 -6.39 10.33 9.18
CA THR A 188 -6.69 9.57 10.40
C THR A 188 -6.92 8.09 10.10
N ALA A 189 -7.67 7.77 9.04
CA ALA A 189 -7.91 6.38 8.64
C ALA A 189 -6.61 5.67 8.21
N GLN A 190 -5.70 6.37 7.52
CA GLN A 190 -4.36 5.87 7.20
C GLN A 190 -3.52 5.60 8.46
N MET A 191 -3.59 6.48 9.47
CA MET A 191 -2.92 6.25 10.75
C MET A 191 -3.49 5.03 11.49
N VAL A 192 -4.82 4.89 11.55
CA VAL A 192 -5.48 3.72 12.14
C VAL A 192 -5.06 2.43 11.43
N GLN A 193 -4.94 2.45 10.09
CA GLN A 193 -4.41 1.32 9.33
C GLN A 193 -2.98 0.97 9.75
N MET A 194 -2.07 1.96 9.87
CA MET A 194 -0.68 1.68 10.27
C MET A 194 -0.60 1.12 11.69
N THR A 195 -1.44 1.60 12.61
CA THR A 195 -1.59 1.01 13.94
C THR A 195 -2.07 -0.44 13.86
N GLY A 196 -3.05 -0.74 13.00
CA GLY A 196 -3.50 -2.11 12.75
C GLY A 196 -2.37 -3.02 12.27
N PHE A 197 -1.50 -2.54 11.38
CA PHE A 197 -0.34 -3.31 10.91
C PHE A 197 0.67 -3.62 12.03
N VAL A 198 0.92 -2.65 12.91
CA VAL A 198 1.77 -2.84 14.10
C VAL A 198 1.17 -3.88 15.04
N ILE A 199 -0.15 -3.81 15.31
CA ILE A 199 -0.86 -4.78 16.14
C ILE A 199 -0.77 -6.20 15.55
N ILE A 200 -0.97 -6.34 14.24
CA ILE A 200 -0.83 -7.63 13.54
C ILE A 200 0.59 -8.19 13.72
N ASN A 201 1.63 -7.36 13.55
CA ASN A 201 3.02 -7.78 13.80
C ASN A 201 3.24 -8.19 15.26
N MET A 202 2.68 -7.48 16.23
CA MET A 202 2.77 -7.87 17.65
C MET A 202 2.18 -9.28 17.87
N PHE A 203 0.99 -9.56 17.33
CA PHE A 203 0.40 -10.90 17.42
C PHE A 203 1.26 -11.98 16.74
N LEU A 204 1.85 -11.67 15.58
CA LEU A 204 2.77 -12.57 14.90
C LEU A 204 4.01 -12.89 15.73
N PHE A 205 4.53 -11.90 16.48
CA PHE A 205 5.63 -12.11 17.41
C PHE A 205 5.23 -13.01 18.58
N PHE A 206 4.06 -12.78 19.20
CA PHE A 206 3.57 -13.60 20.30
C PHE A 206 3.31 -15.05 19.88
N TRP A 207 2.85 -15.28 18.65
CA TRP A 207 2.56 -16.61 18.13
C TRP A 207 3.71 -17.23 17.33
N LYS A 208 4.92 -16.67 17.36
CA LYS A 208 6.05 -17.14 16.55
C LYS A 208 6.43 -18.61 16.78
N ASN A 209 6.14 -19.14 17.97
CA ASN A 209 6.45 -20.52 18.34
C ASN A 209 5.43 -21.52 17.76
N ASP A 210 4.28 -21.05 17.27
CA ASP A 210 3.29 -21.90 16.61
C ASP A 210 3.71 -22.23 15.18
N LYS A 211 3.60 -23.52 14.79
CA LYS A 211 3.89 -23.98 13.42
C LYS A 211 3.05 -23.28 12.35
N LEU A 212 1.87 -22.78 12.72
CA LEU A 212 0.97 -22.05 11.83
C LEU A 212 1.45 -20.62 11.51
N CYS A 213 2.22 -19.99 12.40
CA CYS A 213 2.56 -18.56 12.36
C CYS A 213 4.05 -18.32 12.06
N GLN A 214 4.67 -19.19 11.26
CA GLN A 214 6.09 -19.06 10.94
C GLN A 214 6.35 -17.92 9.94
N ILE A 215 7.12 -16.93 10.39
CA ILE A 215 7.65 -15.83 9.58
C ILE A 215 9.17 -15.82 9.69
N PRO A 216 9.91 -15.63 8.58
CA PRO A 216 11.35 -15.42 8.64
C PRO A 216 11.71 -14.16 9.45
N TRP A 217 12.67 -14.25 10.37
CA TRP A 217 13.10 -13.12 11.20
C TRP A 217 13.42 -11.84 10.42
N PRO A 218 14.15 -11.88 9.29
CA PRO A 218 14.44 -10.68 8.50
C PRO A 218 13.18 -9.98 7.98
N MET A 219 12.16 -10.74 7.61
CA MET A 219 10.87 -10.21 7.15
C MET A 219 10.12 -9.52 8.28
N PHE A 220 10.08 -10.15 9.47
CA PHE A 220 9.43 -9.58 10.65
C PHE A 220 10.09 -8.27 11.09
N LEU A 221 11.43 -8.22 11.11
CA LEU A 221 12.16 -7.02 11.48
C LEU A 221 11.91 -5.88 10.48
N LEU A 222 11.96 -6.19 9.17
CA LEU A 222 11.70 -5.20 8.13
C LEU A 222 10.26 -4.67 8.20
N SER A 223 9.25 -5.55 8.35
CA SER A 223 7.86 -5.13 8.44
C SER A 223 7.60 -4.29 9.69
N SER A 224 8.16 -4.70 10.84
CA SER A 224 8.01 -3.98 12.11
C SER A 224 8.65 -2.60 12.08
N PHE A 225 9.86 -2.50 11.53
CA PHE A 225 10.54 -1.24 11.30
C PHE A 225 9.72 -0.32 10.39
N LEU A 226 9.25 -0.83 9.25
CA LEU A 226 8.49 -0.03 8.28
C LEU A 226 7.17 0.48 8.85
N TYR A 227 6.38 -0.37 9.49
CA TYR A 227 5.05 0.05 9.98
C TYR A 227 5.16 1.05 11.13
N THR A 228 6.15 0.88 12.01
CA THR A 228 6.40 1.81 13.12
C THR A 228 6.89 3.16 12.61
N THR A 229 7.85 3.18 11.68
CA THR A 229 8.37 4.42 11.09
C THR A 229 7.30 5.15 10.27
N LEU A 230 6.47 4.43 9.50
CA LEU A 230 5.34 5.03 8.77
C LEU A 230 4.32 5.63 9.74
N LEU A 231 3.95 4.95 10.81
CA LEU A 231 3.04 5.49 11.82
C LEU A 231 3.58 6.80 12.40
N ALA A 232 4.86 6.84 12.76
CA ALA A 232 5.51 8.07 13.25
C ALA A 232 5.51 9.19 12.21
N LEU A 233 5.83 8.89 10.95
CA LEU A 233 5.85 9.85 9.85
C LEU A 233 4.47 10.43 9.53
N PHE A 234 3.43 9.59 9.49
CA PHE A 234 2.05 10.04 9.31
C PHE A 234 1.55 10.86 10.48
N SER A 235 1.92 10.49 11.72
CA SER A 235 1.59 11.27 12.92
C SER A 235 2.22 12.66 12.86
N ASN A 236 3.51 12.75 12.50
CA ASN A 236 4.20 14.03 12.33
C ASN A 236 3.56 14.86 11.19
N PHE A 237 3.23 14.23 10.07
CA PHE A 237 2.51 14.88 8.97
C PHE A 237 1.15 15.44 9.43
N PHE A 238 0.39 14.68 10.21
CA PHE A 238 -0.90 15.08 10.73
C PHE A 238 -0.78 16.29 11.68
N ILE A 239 0.14 16.22 12.65
CA ILE A 239 0.39 17.31 13.59
C ILE A 239 0.77 18.60 12.84
N LYS A 240 1.70 18.51 11.90
CA LYS A 240 2.18 19.67 11.13
C LYS A 240 1.11 20.29 10.24
N THR A 241 0.27 19.46 9.61
CA THR A 241 -0.69 19.91 8.58
C THR A 241 -2.03 20.35 9.18
N TYR A 242 -2.49 19.68 10.24
CA TYR A 242 -3.82 19.90 10.80
C TYR A 242 -3.80 20.62 12.15
N LEU A 243 -2.86 20.29 13.05
CA LEU A 243 -2.83 20.87 14.39
C LEU A 243 -2.02 22.18 14.43
N SER A 244 -0.81 22.19 13.86
CA SER A 244 0.07 23.38 13.85
C SER A 244 -0.47 24.51 12.96
N SER A 245 -1.17 24.18 11.87
CA SER A 245 -1.87 25.18 11.03
C SER A 245 -3.01 25.88 11.77
N THR A 246 -3.60 25.25 12.78
CA THR A 246 -4.70 25.83 13.56
C THR A 246 -4.18 26.78 14.65
N GLN A 247 -2.94 26.58 15.12
CA GLN A 247 -2.28 27.49 16.06
C GLN A 247 -1.86 28.84 15.44
N LYS A 248 -1.68 28.94 14.12
CA LYS A 248 -1.39 30.23 13.44
C LYS A 248 -2.64 31.06 13.11
N SER A 249 -3.82 30.60 13.51
CA SER A 249 -5.11 31.27 13.25
C SER A 249 -5.81 31.70 14.55
N LYS A 250 -5.08 31.82 15.66
CA LYS A 250 -5.55 32.44 16.89
C LYS A 250 -4.67 33.62 17.24
#